data_AF-A0A3S3MQU5-F1
#
_entry.id   AF-A0A3S3MQU5-F1
#
_cell.length_a   1.000
_cell.length_b   1.000
_cell.length_c   1.000
_cell.angle_alpha   90.00
_cell.angle_beta   90.00
_cell.angle_gamma   90.00
#
_symmetry.space_group_name_H-M   'P 1'
#
loop_
_entity.id
_entity.type
_entity.pdbx_description
1 polymer ?
#
loop_
_entity_poly.entity_id
_entity_poly.type
_entity_poly.pdbx_seq_one_letter_code
_entity_poly.pdbx_strand_id
1 'polypeptide(L)'
;MGQGQSLLLPSKPHRPNPTPELISTVRSRSRDGGCRDHEPRWTRSPPLQLKEVENPRVGDDEVLIKIGATALNRADTLQRKGSSPPPEGESPYPDLECAGTVESVGKNVT
;
A
#
# COMPACT_ATOMS: atom_id res chain seq x y z
N MET A 1 -34.29 -27.85 0.07
CA MET A 1 -34.19 -29.22 -0.50
C MET A 1 -33.52 -29.06 -1.86
N GLY A 2 -32.22 -29.31 -1.99
CA GLY A 2 -31.61 -30.60 -2.34
C GLY A 2 -30.88 -30.42 -3.68
N GLN A 3 -29.58 -30.09 -3.66
CA GLN A 3 -28.44 -30.94 -4.06
C GLN A 3 -28.47 -31.52 -5.49
N GLY A 4 -27.46 -31.15 -6.28
CA GLY A 4 -26.99 -31.86 -7.46
C GLY A 4 -25.46 -31.88 -7.46
N GLN A 5 -24.90 -33.08 -7.25
CA GLN A 5 -23.48 -33.40 -7.07
C GLN A 5 -22.74 -33.48 -8.43
N SER A 6 -21.53 -32.91 -8.51
CA SER A 6 -20.21 -33.57 -8.62
C SER A 6 -19.88 -34.31 -9.93
N LEU A 7 -18.75 -33.94 -10.55
CA LEU A 7 -17.90 -34.91 -11.23
C LEU A 7 -16.41 -34.59 -10.94
N LEU A 8 -15.80 -35.42 -10.10
CA LEU A 8 -14.35 -35.54 -9.95
C LEU A 8 -13.80 -36.49 -11.03
N LEU A 9 -12.62 -36.17 -11.59
CA LEU A 9 -11.64 -37.17 -12.01
C LEU A 9 -10.24 -36.80 -11.48
N PRO A 10 -9.36 -37.79 -11.19
CA PRO A 10 -8.31 -37.61 -10.19
C PRO A 10 -6.88 -37.46 -10.74
N SER A 11 -6.06 -36.83 -9.89
CA SER A 11 -4.63 -37.04 -9.63
C SER A 11 -3.55 -36.57 -10.62
N LYS A 12 -2.76 -35.58 -10.18
CA LYS A 12 -1.35 -35.76 -9.76
C LYS A 12 -0.93 -34.59 -8.85
N PRO A 13 -0.08 -34.80 -7.83
CA PRO A 13 0.43 -33.71 -7.01
C PRO A 13 1.46 -32.94 -7.85
N HIS A 14 1.18 -31.68 -8.19
CA HIS A 14 2.21 -30.78 -8.69
C HIS A 14 2.75 -29.97 -7.50
N ARG A 15 4.08 -29.93 -7.40
CA ARG A 15 4.86 -29.47 -6.26
C ARG A 15 4.45 -28.06 -5.82
N PRO A 16 4.60 -27.71 -4.53
CA PRO A 16 4.58 -26.30 -4.15
C PRO A 16 5.72 -25.58 -4.89
N ASN A 17 5.35 -24.51 -5.58
CA ASN A 17 6.29 -23.56 -6.18
C ASN A 17 7.15 -22.96 -5.04
N PRO A 18 8.48 -23.16 -4.99
CA PRO A 18 9.29 -22.47 -4.01
C PRO A 18 9.73 -21.12 -4.60
N THR A 19 9.05 -20.05 -4.20
CA THR A 19 9.60 -18.72 -3.82
C THR A 19 8.44 -17.71 -3.75
N PRO A 20 8.47 -16.82 -2.76
CA PRO A 20 8.97 -15.49 -3.04
C PRO A 20 10.25 -15.22 -2.24
N GLU A 21 11.26 -14.74 -2.95
CA GLU A 21 12.47 -14.21 -2.35
C GLU A 21 12.13 -13.07 -1.39
N LEU A 22 12.30 -13.35 -0.10
CA LEU A 22 12.67 -12.39 0.92
C LEU A 22 13.54 -13.16 1.90
N ILE A 23 14.85 -12.91 1.89
CA ILE A 23 15.75 -12.83 3.05
C ILE A 23 17.10 -12.35 2.51
N SER A 24 17.46 -11.10 2.79
CA SER A 24 18.87 -10.71 2.90
C SER A 24 19.13 -10.33 4.35
N THR A 25 19.94 -11.12 5.05
CA THR A 25 20.39 -10.81 6.41
C THR A 25 21.45 -9.70 6.36
N VAL A 26 21.11 -8.48 6.77
CA VAL A 26 22.11 -7.45 7.09
C VAL A 26 22.43 -7.55 8.57
N ARG A 27 23.65 -8.00 8.90
CA ARG A 27 24.20 -7.93 10.26
C ARG A 27 24.95 -6.61 10.43
N SER A 28 24.44 -5.71 11.27
CA SER A 28 25.25 -4.62 11.82
C SER A 28 25.91 -5.10 13.12
N ARG A 29 27.24 -4.92 13.23
CA ARG A 29 27.99 -5.23 14.45
C ARG A 29 27.69 -4.18 15.52
N SER A 30 27.39 -4.66 16.73
CA SER A 30 27.31 -3.87 17.96
C SER A 30 28.61 -3.11 18.19
N ARG A 31 28.51 -1.82 18.55
CA ARG A 31 29.50 -1.17 19.42
C ARG A 31 28.80 -0.96 20.75
N ASP A 32 29.37 -1.56 21.78
CA ASP A 32 28.82 -1.63 23.12
C ASP A 32 28.61 -0.24 23.71
N GLY A 33 27.35 0.04 24.03
CA GLY A 33 26.90 1.27 24.68
C GLY A 33 25.44 1.08 25.08
N GLY A 34 25.23 0.64 26.33
CA GLY A 34 23.95 0.15 26.89
C GLY A 34 22.68 0.74 26.27
N CYS A 35 22.00 -0.07 25.46
CA CYS A 35 20.63 0.19 25.02
C CYS A 35 19.69 -0.29 26.13
N ARG A 36 19.02 0.64 26.81
CA ARG A 36 17.75 0.31 27.45
C ARG A 36 16.77 -0.05 26.34
N ASP A 37 16.06 -1.17 26.49
CA ASP A 37 15.01 -1.66 25.60
C ASP A 37 13.80 -0.69 25.59
N HIS A 38 14.00 0.50 25.03
CA HIS A 38 12.90 1.35 24.64
C HIS A 38 12.43 0.89 23.26
N GLU A 39 11.19 0.40 23.20
CA GLU A 39 10.43 0.32 21.96
C GLU A 39 10.74 1.54 21.08
N PRO A 40 11.25 1.35 19.85
CA PRO A 40 11.68 2.49 19.04
C PRO A 40 10.50 3.42 18.84
N ARG A 41 10.64 4.68 19.29
CA ARG A 41 9.59 5.72 19.32
C ARG A 41 8.84 5.93 17.99
N TRP A 42 9.34 5.39 16.88
CA TRP A 42 8.75 5.40 15.54
C TRP A 42 7.55 4.45 15.35
N THR A 43 7.31 3.49 16.25
CA THR A 43 6.18 2.53 16.21
C THR A 43 4.87 3.06 16.82
N ARG A 44 4.80 4.34 17.19
CA ARG A 44 3.61 4.95 17.84
C ARG A 44 2.33 4.97 16.98
N SER A 45 2.43 4.77 15.67
CA SER A 45 1.27 4.61 14.77
C SER A 45 1.23 3.18 14.24
N PRO A 46 0.04 2.57 14.09
CA PRO A 46 -0.08 1.26 13.47
C PRO A 46 0.52 1.27 12.05
N PRO A 47 1.06 0.14 11.58
CA PRO A 47 1.61 0.04 10.23
C PRO A 47 0.52 0.29 9.18
N LEU A 48 0.89 0.90 8.05
CA LEU A 48 0.00 1.06 6.92
C LEU A 48 -0.49 -0.31 6.44
N GLN A 49 -1.78 -0.39 6.10
CA GLN A 49 -2.44 -1.61 5.66
C GLN A 49 -2.76 -1.50 4.18
N LEU A 50 -2.52 -2.59 3.43
CA LEU A 50 -3.03 -2.71 2.08
C LEU A 50 -4.56 -2.90 2.16
N LYS A 51 -5.31 -2.11 1.41
CA LYS A 51 -6.77 -2.13 1.42
C LYS A 51 -7.31 -1.93 0.01
N GLU A 52 -8.33 -2.70 -0.34
CA GLU A 52 -9.14 -2.46 -1.53
C GLU A 52 -10.16 -1.35 -1.24
N VAL A 53 -10.28 -0.41 -2.17
CA VAL A 53 -11.15 0.76 -2.06
C VAL A 53 -11.87 0.96 -3.40
N GLU A 54 -12.98 1.69 -3.39
CA GLU A 54 -13.65 2.06 -4.64
C GLU A 54 -12.79 2.99 -5.48
N ASN A 55 -12.90 2.86 -6.81
CA ASN A 55 -12.25 3.79 -7.72
C ASN A 55 -12.84 5.20 -7.54
N PRO A 56 -12.00 6.25 -7.52
CA PRO A 56 -12.49 7.61 -7.44
C PRO A 56 -13.26 7.97 -8.72
N ARG A 57 -14.20 8.91 -8.58
CA ARG A 57 -14.92 9.49 -9.71
C ARG A 57 -14.27 10.83 -10.05
N VAL A 58 -13.96 11.03 -11.33
CA VAL A 58 -13.35 12.28 -11.80
C VAL A 58 -14.35 13.44 -11.69
N GLY A 59 -13.97 14.50 -10.99
CA GLY A 59 -14.69 15.77 -10.97
C GLY A 59 -14.56 16.54 -12.28
N ASP A 60 -15.29 17.65 -12.39
CA ASP A 60 -15.31 18.48 -13.61
C ASP A 60 -13.95 19.12 -13.95
N ASP A 61 -13.13 19.38 -12.93
CA ASP A 61 -11.82 20.07 -13.03
C ASP A 61 -10.63 19.13 -12.73
N GLU A 62 -10.85 17.81 -12.73
CA GLU A 62 -9.87 16.82 -12.27
C GLU A 62 -9.38 15.91 -13.39
N VAL A 63 -8.33 15.15 -13.11
CA VAL A 63 -7.81 14.10 -13.99
C VAL A 63 -7.75 12.79 -13.22
N LEU A 64 -8.28 11.71 -13.80
CA LEU A 64 -8.12 10.37 -13.27
C LEU A 64 -6.85 9.74 -13.86
N ILE A 65 -5.91 9.39 -12.99
CA ILE A 65 -4.65 8.76 -13.38
C ILE A 65 -4.64 7.31 -12.92
N LYS A 66 -4.40 6.40 -13.86
CA LYS A 66 -4.01 5.03 -13.55
C LYS A 66 -2.53 5.01 -13.14
N ILE A 67 -2.31 4.90 -11.83
CA ILE A 67 -0.98 4.92 -11.22
C ILE A 67 -0.17 3.69 -11.68
N GLY A 68 1.02 3.93 -12.24
CA GLY A 68 2.01 2.90 -12.54
C GLY A 68 3.17 2.88 -11.53
N ALA A 69 3.47 4.04 -10.93
CA ALA A 69 4.46 4.20 -9.87
C ALA A 69 4.08 5.37 -8.94
N THR A 70 4.55 5.29 -7.69
CA THR A 70 4.47 6.34 -6.66
C THR A 70 5.81 6.42 -5.92
N ALA A 71 6.05 7.48 -5.17
CA ALA A 71 7.26 7.69 -4.39
C ALA A 71 6.96 7.92 -2.91
N LEU A 72 7.95 7.67 -2.06
CA LEU A 72 7.84 7.89 -0.62
C LEU A 72 8.61 9.14 -0.20
N ASN A 73 7.92 10.00 0.55
CA ASN A 73 8.41 11.28 1.01
C ASN A 73 8.38 11.38 2.55
N ARG A 74 9.15 12.35 3.08
CA ARG A 74 9.17 12.62 4.53
C ARG A 74 7.79 13.01 5.07
N ALA A 75 6.99 13.68 4.24
CA ALA A 75 5.65 14.12 4.60
C ALA A 75 4.70 12.96 4.90
N ASP A 76 4.84 11.80 4.25
CA ASP A 76 4.02 10.61 4.51
C ASP A 76 4.20 10.11 5.94
N THR A 77 5.43 10.18 6.45
CA THR A 77 5.73 9.85 7.85
C THR A 77 5.08 10.85 8.82
N LEU A 78 4.97 12.13 8.44
CA LEU A 78 4.30 13.15 9.25
C LEU A 78 2.77 13.01 9.20
N GLN A 79 2.21 12.71 8.03
CA GLN A 79 0.79 12.38 7.84
C GLN A 79 0.39 11.16 8.66
N ARG A 80 1.17 10.06 8.61
CA ARG A 80 0.94 8.86 9.44
C ARG A 80 0.97 9.14 10.95
N LYS A 81 1.69 10.19 11.36
CA LYS A 81 1.76 10.66 12.76
C LYS A 81 0.70 11.71 13.11
N GLY A 82 -0.16 12.09 12.16
CA GLY A 82 -1.18 13.13 12.32
C GLY A 82 -0.63 14.56 12.39
N SER A 83 0.66 14.78 12.11
CA SER A 83 1.30 16.10 12.21
C SER A 83 1.19 16.94 10.93
N SER A 84 0.62 16.38 9.86
CA SER A 84 0.42 17.04 8.58
C SER A 84 -0.92 16.57 7.97
N PRO A 85 -2.07 16.88 8.57
CA PRO A 85 -3.36 16.39 8.06
C PRO A 85 -3.63 16.92 6.64
N PRO A 86 -4.26 16.13 5.76
CA PRO A 86 -4.74 16.65 4.49
C PRO A 86 -5.83 17.73 4.71
N PRO A 87 -6.03 18.65 3.75
CA PRO A 87 -7.16 19.57 3.77
C PRO A 87 -8.51 18.84 3.88
N GLU A 88 -9.55 19.56 4.30
CA GLU A 88 -10.90 19.00 4.35
C GLU A 88 -11.40 18.65 2.94
N GLY A 89 -11.98 17.46 2.78
CA GLY A 89 -12.50 16.96 1.50
C GLY A 89 -11.48 16.27 0.60
N GLU A 90 -10.19 16.34 0.93
CA GLU A 90 -9.12 15.67 0.19
C GLU A 90 -8.98 14.19 0.54
N SER A 91 -8.20 13.47 -0.26
CA SER A 91 -7.92 12.04 -0.05
C SER A 91 -7.44 11.76 1.38
N PRO A 92 -8.02 10.77 2.07
CA PRO A 92 -7.54 10.34 3.38
C PRO A 92 -6.28 9.47 3.30
N TYR A 93 -5.85 9.09 2.09
CA TYR A 93 -4.69 8.23 1.85
C TYR A 93 -3.43 9.08 1.62
N PRO A 94 -2.29 8.73 2.25
CA PRO A 94 -1.02 9.39 1.96
C PRO A 94 -0.59 9.12 0.53
N ASP A 95 -0.53 10.18 -0.27
CA ASP A 95 0.15 10.19 -1.57
C ASP A 95 0.41 11.63 -1.96
N LEU A 96 1.64 11.92 -2.41
CA LEU A 96 2.03 13.25 -2.87
C LEU A 96 2.63 13.21 -4.28
N GLU A 97 3.04 12.03 -4.75
CA GLU A 97 3.81 11.88 -5.97
C GLU A 97 3.39 10.60 -6.69
N CYS A 98 2.94 10.73 -7.93
CA CYS A 98 2.63 9.59 -8.76
C CYS A 98 3.08 9.80 -10.20
N ALA A 99 3.28 8.69 -10.91
CA ALA A 99 3.47 8.63 -12.34
C ALA A 99 2.56 7.54 -12.92
N GLY A 100 1.91 7.85 -14.03
CA GLY A 100 0.91 6.96 -14.61
C GLY A 100 0.35 7.46 -15.93
N THR A 101 -0.76 6.85 -16.33
CA THR A 101 -1.48 7.20 -17.55
C THR A 101 -2.79 7.87 -17.20
N VAL A 102 -3.13 8.96 -17.89
CA VAL A 102 -4.45 9.59 -17.77
C VAL A 102 -5.51 8.65 -18.36
N GLU A 103 -6.45 8.20 -17.53
CA GLU A 103 -7.58 7.36 -17.95
C GLU A 103 -8.80 8.18 -18.35
N SER A 104 -9.05 9.30 -17.67
CA SER A 104 -10.12 10.23 -18.00
C SER A 104 -9.83 11.63 -17.46
N VAL A 105 -10.53 12.62 -18.01
CA VAL A 105 -10.44 14.02 -17.61
C VAL A 105 -11.84 14.60 -17.37
N GLY A 106 -11.92 15.54 -16.45
CA GLY A 106 -13.10 16.34 -16.21
C GLY A 106 -13.43 17.25 -17.40
N LYS A 107 -14.70 17.67 -17.50
CA LYS A 107 -15.21 18.42 -18.66
C LYS A 107 -14.57 19.80 -18.85
N ASN A 108 -13.93 20.35 -17.81
CA ASN A 108 -13.28 21.66 -17.84
C ASN A 108 -11.76 21.56 -18.09
N VAL A 109 -11.20 20.36 -18.19
CA VAL A 109 -9.76 20.12 -18.41
C VAL A 109 -9.47 20.09 -19.92
N THR A 110 -8.52 20.91 -20.38
CA THR A 110 -8.17 21.10 -21.81
C THR A 110 -6.72 20.80 -22.12
#